data_AF-Q116K5-F1
#
_entry.id   AF-Q116K5-F1
#
_cell.length_a   1.000
_cell.length_b   1.000
_cell.length_c   1.000
_cell.angle_alpha   90.00
_cell.angle_beta   90.00
_cell.angle_gamma   90.00
#
_symmetry.space_group_name_H-M   'P 1'
#
loop_
_entity.id
_entity.type
_entity.pdbx_description
1 polymer ?
#
loop_
_entity_poly.entity_id
_entity_poly.type
_entity_poly.pdbx_seq_one_letter_code
_entity_poly.pdbx_strand_id
1 'polypeptide(L)'
;MIMIGHTLELDDLKKISSPKKIVALFEKLGFNFQIEHLDIEQLELPSYCRETIDNTYKIYNPNQEELQVFLLELRQEKFKTNYKEQERIITISQGILRNKNNFLLIATKKYNKLIIVAPHRRENQNIKISIKWWLIDCQNPNYYDTYWLENVAINNCEPTEELTNKHNSEGSYDPDIEPPTGTFTEDSIQLYYKQVNSFARLHPEEEIHLAHQIDGLLALEKIYEKLEEKLNRSPNEIEWATEAKMSKWELCDRLEQGRRAKNQMVTANLRLVTSVAKRYQNRGLDFQDLIQEGVIGLLRATEKFDHTKGYKFSTYGIWWIRQAITRAICDYSRIVRLPVYLYETISQIKKIVKQISIECSPLTAEEVATRMEMTTEKLQFIIECAQETLSLDYPINKGENIIYKEMIKFNGETPTKYVFENCLQEDVESVLKTLTERERNVLQMRFGLDDGQEKTLKEIGDTFNLTRERIRQIEAKALRKLEDPKRNHILREYIH
;
A
#
# COMPACT_ATOMS: atom_id res chain seq x y z
N MET A 1 -6.66 -4.96 -27.34
CA MET A 1 -6.72 -3.47 -27.34
C MET A 1 -5.39 -2.80 -27.64
N ILE A 2 -4.24 -3.33 -27.23
CA ILE A 2 -2.95 -2.70 -27.56
C ILE A 2 -2.71 -2.69 -29.10
N MET A 3 -3.28 -3.65 -29.83
CA MET A 3 -3.36 -3.64 -31.31
C MET A 3 -4.51 -2.80 -31.92
N ILE A 4 -5.46 -2.32 -31.11
CA ILE A 4 -6.65 -1.57 -31.59
C ILE A 4 -6.34 -0.06 -31.67
N GLY A 5 -5.30 0.41 -31.00
CA GLY A 5 -4.93 1.82 -30.95
C GLY A 5 -4.21 2.36 -32.20
N HIS A 6 -3.78 1.52 -33.15
CA HIS A 6 -2.95 1.97 -34.27
C HIS A 6 -3.55 1.76 -35.68
N THR A 7 -4.69 1.08 -35.83
CA THR A 7 -5.19 0.68 -37.17
C THR A 7 -6.68 0.93 -37.44
N LEU A 8 -7.48 1.33 -36.45
CA LEU A 8 -8.91 1.60 -36.64
C LEU A 8 -9.22 3.08 -36.46
N GLU A 9 -9.62 3.75 -37.54
CA GLU A 9 -10.05 5.15 -37.49
C GLU A 9 -11.39 5.28 -36.74
N LEU A 10 -11.57 6.35 -35.96
CA LEU A 10 -12.82 6.64 -35.22
C LEU A 10 -14.07 6.66 -36.12
N ASP A 11 -13.92 6.93 -37.42
CA ASP A 11 -15.00 6.93 -38.41
C ASP A 11 -15.41 5.53 -38.88
N ASP A 12 -14.58 4.51 -38.67
CA ASP A 12 -14.91 3.12 -38.98
C ASP A 12 -15.88 2.53 -37.93
N LEU A 13 -15.78 2.96 -36.66
CA LEU A 13 -16.69 2.55 -35.58
C LEU A 13 -18.11 3.13 -35.75
N LYS A 14 -18.24 4.34 -36.29
CA LYS A 14 -19.56 4.98 -36.56
C LYS A 14 -20.36 4.28 -37.66
N LYS A 15 -19.70 3.45 -38.49
CA LYS A 15 -20.32 2.76 -39.64
C LYS A 15 -20.88 1.38 -39.31
N ILE A 16 -20.72 0.88 -38.07
CA ILE A 16 -21.20 -0.43 -37.63
C ILE A 16 -22.74 -0.43 -37.65
N SER A 17 -23.32 -1.06 -38.67
CA SER A 17 -24.78 -1.15 -38.84
C SER A 17 -25.26 -2.56 -39.18
N SER A 18 -24.35 -3.54 -39.28
CA SER A 18 -24.64 -4.93 -39.63
C SER A 18 -23.49 -5.85 -39.19
N PRO A 19 -23.76 -7.15 -38.97
CA PRO A 19 -22.73 -8.11 -38.56
C PRO A 19 -21.62 -8.27 -39.63
N LYS A 20 -21.96 -8.13 -40.92
CA LYS A 20 -21.00 -8.13 -42.03
C LYS A 20 -19.97 -7.00 -41.94
N LYS A 21 -20.37 -5.82 -41.43
CA LYS A 21 -19.44 -4.69 -41.24
C LYS A 21 -18.52 -4.88 -40.03
N ILE A 22 -18.96 -5.63 -39.02
CA ILE A 22 -18.09 -6.02 -37.90
C ILE A 22 -16.97 -6.93 -38.40
N VAL A 23 -17.27 -7.86 -39.30
CA VAL A 23 -16.24 -8.70 -39.94
C VAL A 23 -15.30 -7.89 -40.83
N ALA A 24 -15.81 -6.93 -41.60
CA ALA A 24 -14.95 -6.03 -42.38
C ALA A 24 -13.96 -5.21 -41.50
N LEU A 25 -14.32 -4.90 -40.25
CA LEU A 25 -13.39 -4.28 -39.29
C LEU A 25 -12.29 -5.24 -38.86
N PHE A 26 -12.63 -6.51 -38.62
CA PHE A 26 -11.65 -7.54 -38.28
C PHE A 26 -10.75 -7.91 -39.48
N GLU A 27 -11.26 -7.87 -40.71
CA GLU A 27 -10.47 -8.04 -41.94
C GLU A 27 -9.43 -6.91 -42.11
N LYS A 28 -9.80 -5.66 -41.80
CA LYS A 28 -8.85 -4.52 -41.79
C LYS A 28 -7.71 -4.70 -40.77
N LEU A 29 -7.91 -5.50 -39.72
CA LEU A 29 -6.87 -5.84 -38.74
C LEU A 29 -5.93 -6.97 -39.23
N GLY A 30 -6.09 -7.44 -40.47
CA GLY A 30 -5.21 -8.42 -41.10
C GLY A 30 -5.63 -9.89 -40.94
N PHE A 31 -6.87 -10.16 -40.52
CA PHE A 31 -7.35 -11.50 -40.24
C PHE A 31 -8.54 -11.88 -41.15
N ASN A 32 -8.46 -13.02 -41.86
CA ASN A 32 -9.57 -13.55 -42.66
C ASN A 32 -10.61 -14.22 -41.76
N PHE A 33 -11.80 -13.63 -41.61
CA PHE A 33 -12.87 -14.15 -40.76
C PHE A 33 -14.12 -14.50 -41.57
N GLN A 34 -14.77 -15.61 -41.24
CA GLN A 34 -16.08 -16.02 -41.78
C GLN A 34 -17.17 -15.88 -40.72
N ILE A 35 -18.42 -15.66 -41.16
CA ILE A 35 -19.61 -15.56 -40.28
C ILE A 35 -20.48 -16.79 -40.50
N GLU A 36 -20.84 -17.44 -39.40
CA GLU A 36 -21.83 -18.51 -39.37
C GLU A 36 -22.96 -18.14 -38.41
N HIS A 37 -24.22 -18.36 -38.81
CA HIS A 37 -25.37 -18.17 -37.95
C HIS A 37 -25.55 -19.40 -37.07
N LEU A 38 -25.61 -19.21 -35.75
CA LEU A 38 -25.82 -20.29 -34.79
C LEU A 38 -27.27 -20.29 -34.31
N ASP A 39 -27.83 -21.49 -34.14
CA ASP A 39 -29.14 -21.65 -33.52
C ASP A 39 -29.04 -21.48 -32.00
N ILE A 40 -29.94 -20.68 -31.43
CA ILE A 40 -29.95 -20.32 -30.00
C ILE A 40 -30.07 -21.55 -29.09
N GLU A 41 -30.66 -22.65 -29.59
CA GLU A 41 -30.83 -23.92 -28.87
C GLU A 41 -29.51 -24.66 -28.58
N GLN A 42 -28.46 -24.39 -29.36
CA GLN A 42 -27.14 -25.00 -29.16
C GLN A 42 -26.33 -24.31 -28.05
N LEU A 43 -26.79 -23.16 -27.54
CA LEU A 43 -26.18 -22.46 -26.42
C LEU A 43 -26.80 -23.00 -25.11
N GLU A 44 -26.00 -23.62 -24.24
CA GLU A 44 -26.40 -24.13 -22.90
C GLU A 44 -26.77 -22.99 -21.92
N LEU A 45 -27.65 -22.07 -22.32
CA LEU A 45 -28.07 -20.92 -21.53
C LEU A 45 -29.40 -21.18 -20.82
N PRO A 46 -29.62 -20.62 -19.62
CA PRO A 46 -30.92 -20.66 -18.94
C PRO A 46 -32.06 -20.07 -19.79
N SER A 47 -33.28 -20.58 -19.62
CA SER A 47 -34.47 -20.20 -20.42
C SER A 47 -34.75 -18.68 -20.42
N TYR A 48 -34.59 -18.01 -19.27
CA TYR A 48 -34.80 -16.56 -19.14
C TYR A 48 -33.78 -15.71 -19.91
N CYS A 49 -32.61 -16.25 -20.25
CA CYS A 49 -31.60 -15.57 -21.06
C CYS A 49 -31.93 -15.69 -22.55
N ARG A 50 -32.43 -16.84 -23.01
CA ARG A 50 -32.73 -17.12 -24.42
C ARG A 50 -33.79 -16.19 -24.99
N GLU A 51 -34.80 -15.83 -24.21
CA GLU A 51 -35.89 -14.93 -24.63
C GLU A 51 -35.43 -13.52 -25.03
N THR A 52 -34.21 -13.13 -24.63
CA THR A 52 -33.68 -11.78 -24.82
C THR A 52 -32.80 -11.66 -26.07
N ILE A 53 -32.32 -12.79 -26.59
CA ILE A 53 -31.39 -12.87 -27.72
C ILE A 53 -32.24 -13.03 -29.00
N ASP A 54 -31.97 -12.19 -30.00
CA ASP A 54 -32.65 -12.24 -31.30
C ASP A 54 -31.88 -13.14 -32.27
N ASN A 55 -30.57 -12.89 -32.44
CA ASN A 55 -29.69 -13.64 -33.33
C ASN A 55 -28.34 -13.92 -32.67
N THR A 56 -27.72 -15.03 -33.05
CA THR A 56 -26.37 -15.38 -32.61
C THR A 56 -25.48 -15.74 -33.78
N TYR A 57 -24.30 -15.13 -33.83
CA TYR A 57 -23.33 -15.33 -34.90
C TYR A 57 -22.01 -15.80 -34.31
N LYS A 58 -21.38 -16.75 -34.99
CA LYS A 58 -20.00 -17.17 -34.72
C LYS A 58 -19.11 -16.60 -35.81
N ILE A 59 -18.11 -15.84 -35.40
CA ILE A 59 -17.08 -15.27 -36.27
C ILE A 59 -15.79 -16.03 -35.98
N TYR A 60 -15.25 -16.72 -36.98
CA TYR A 60 -14.05 -17.55 -36.83
C TYR A 60 -13.14 -17.47 -38.05
N ASN A 61 -11.85 -17.71 -37.85
CA ASN A 61 -10.87 -17.80 -38.93
C ASN A 61 -10.68 -19.27 -39.30
N PRO A 62 -10.95 -19.70 -40.54
CA PRO A 62 -10.81 -21.10 -40.94
C PRO A 62 -9.36 -21.62 -40.90
N ASN A 63 -8.35 -20.74 -40.88
CA ASN A 63 -6.93 -21.11 -40.88
C ASN A 63 -6.28 -21.11 -39.49
N GLN A 64 -6.96 -20.59 -38.46
CA GLN A 64 -6.47 -20.54 -37.07
C GLN A 64 -7.61 -20.89 -36.11
N GLU A 65 -7.57 -22.08 -35.50
CA GLU A 65 -8.59 -22.54 -34.54
C GLU A 65 -8.61 -21.74 -33.22
N GLU A 66 -7.60 -20.90 -32.97
CA GLU A 66 -7.37 -20.31 -31.65
C GLU A 66 -8.30 -19.14 -31.31
N LEU A 67 -8.89 -18.42 -32.28
CA LEU A 67 -9.67 -17.20 -32.01
C LEU A 67 -11.10 -17.34 -32.55
N GLN A 68 -12.06 -17.55 -31.64
CA GLN A 68 -13.49 -17.55 -31.94
C GLN A 68 -14.17 -16.34 -31.28
N VAL A 69 -14.84 -15.52 -32.07
CA VAL A 69 -15.61 -14.36 -31.58
C VAL A 69 -17.10 -14.67 -31.73
N PHE A 70 -17.84 -14.64 -30.63
CA PHE A 70 -19.30 -14.80 -30.64
C PHE A 70 -19.96 -13.42 -30.63
N LEU A 71 -20.88 -13.18 -31.56
CA LEU A 71 -21.67 -11.95 -31.63
C LEU A 71 -23.13 -12.27 -31.27
N LEU A 72 -23.64 -11.63 -30.23
CA LEU A 72 -25.03 -11.75 -29.78
C LEU A 72 -25.78 -10.45 -30.06
N GLU A 73 -26.89 -10.54 -30.79
CA GLU A 73 -27.82 -9.42 -30.96
C GLU A 73 -28.95 -9.52 -29.93
N LEU A 74 -29.09 -8.51 -29.07
CA LEU A 74 -30.19 -8.42 -28.12
C LEU A 74 -31.42 -7.77 -28.76
N ARG A 75 -32.62 -8.23 -28.38
CA ARG A 75 -33.91 -7.67 -28.82
C ARG A 75 -34.14 -6.21 -28.40
N GLN A 76 -33.44 -5.75 -27.39
CA GLN A 76 -33.60 -4.42 -26.81
C GLN A 76 -32.84 -3.34 -27.59
N GLU A 77 -33.41 -2.14 -27.68
CA GLU A 77 -32.77 -0.99 -28.36
C GLU A 77 -31.74 -0.27 -27.48
N LYS A 78 -31.84 -0.38 -26.15
CA LYS A 78 -30.96 0.24 -25.16
C LYS A 78 -30.68 -0.75 -24.03
N PHE A 79 -29.43 -0.81 -23.57
CA PHE A 79 -29.09 -1.46 -22.29
C PHE A 79 -29.73 -0.68 -21.14
N LYS A 80 -30.50 -1.34 -20.26
CA LYS A 80 -30.97 -0.72 -19.01
C LYS A 80 -29.94 -0.97 -17.92
N THR A 81 -29.69 0.03 -17.09
CA THR A 81 -28.76 -0.02 -15.95
C THR A 81 -29.35 -0.71 -14.72
N ASN A 82 -30.24 -1.69 -14.92
CA ASN A 82 -30.88 -2.41 -13.84
C ASN A 82 -30.06 -3.66 -13.46
N TYR A 83 -29.97 -3.93 -12.16
CA TYR A 83 -29.26 -5.09 -11.59
C TYR A 83 -29.64 -6.43 -12.24
N LYS A 84 -30.93 -6.61 -12.59
CA LYS A 84 -31.40 -7.81 -13.27
C LYS A 84 -30.84 -7.99 -14.69
N GLU A 85 -30.62 -6.91 -15.44
CA GLU A 85 -30.01 -7.00 -16.78
C GLU A 85 -28.51 -7.24 -16.69
N GLN A 86 -27.86 -6.67 -15.68
CA GLN A 86 -26.46 -6.89 -15.37
C GLN A 86 -26.18 -8.37 -15.04
N GLU A 87 -26.97 -8.98 -14.16
CA GLU A 87 -26.87 -10.39 -13.79
C GLU A 87 -27.13 -11.32 -14.99
N ARG A 88 -28.08 -10.96 -15.86
CA ARG A 88 -28.36 -11.67 -17.11
C ARG A 88 -27.16 -11.68 -18.07
N ILE A 89 -26.54 -10.52 -18.30
CA ILE A 89 -25.37 -10.39 -19.19
C ILE A 89 -24.19 -11.21 -18.65
N ILE A 90 -23.98 -11.20 -17.33
CA ILE A 90 -22.95 -12.02 -16.67
C ILE A 90 -23.23 -13.50 -16.89
N THR A 91 -24.47 -13.97 -16.69
CA THR A 91 -24.83 -15.38 -16.89
C THR A 91 -24.58 -15.82 -18.34
N ILE A 92 -24.95 -14.99 -19.31
CA ILE A 92 -24.73 -15.24 -20.75
C ILE A 92 -23.23 -15.34 -21.04
N SER A 93 -22.44 -14.41 -20.48
CA SER A 93 -20.98 -14.41 -20.67
C SER A 93 -20.31 -15.65 -20.09
N GLN A 94 -20.72 -16.11 -18.91
CA GLN A 94 -20.17 -17.28 -18.24
C GLN A 94 -20.53 -18.59 -18.94
N GLY A 95 -21.74 -18.69 -19.50
CA GLY A 95 -22.16 -19.85 -20.28
C GLY A 95 -21.34 -20.04 -21.57
N ILE A 96 -21.03 -18.95 -22.27
CA ILE A 96 -20.35 -18.98 -23.58
C ILE A 96 -18.83 -19.02 -23.45
N LEU A 97 -18.25 -18.34 -22.45
CA LEU A 97 -16.80 -18.22 -22.25
C LEU A 97 -16.16 -19.41 -21.51
N ARG A 98 -16.83 -20.57 -21.43
CA ARG A 98 -16.24 -21.79 -20.85
C ARG A 98 -14.96 -22.23 -21.56
N ASN A 99 -14.83 -21.92 -22.86
CA ASN A 99 -13.63 -22.19 -23.65
C ASN A 99 -12.66 -20.99 -23.66
N LYS A 100 -11.40 -21.29 -23.32
CA LYS A 100 -10.38 -20.36 -22.80
C LYS A 100 -9.89 -19.26 -23.76
N ASN A 101 -10.20 -19.33 -25.05
CA ASN A 101 -9.71 -18.39 -26.07
C ASN A 101 -10.83 -17.62 -26.81
N ASN A 102 -12.07 -17.69 -26.33
CA ASN A 102 -13.20 -17.06 -27.01
C ASN A 102 -13.38 -15.60 -26.57
N PHE A 103 -13.74 -14.73 -27.51
CA PHE A 103 -14.21 -13.38 -27.22
C PHE A 103 -15.71 -13.30 -27.42
N LEU A 104 -16.41 -12.56 -26.58
CA LEU A 104 -17.84 -12.35 -26.70
C LEU A 104 -18.15 -10.88 -26.97
N LEU A 105 -18.99 -10.63 -27.95
CA LEU A 105 -19.39 -9.31 -28.39
C LEU A 105 -20.91 -9.23 -28.34
N ILE A 106 -21.46 -8.32 -27.55
CA ILE A 106 -22.90 -8.17 -27.34
C ILE A 106 -23.33 -6.85 -27.93
N ALA A 107 -24.24 -6.88 -28.91
CA ALA A 107 -24.76 -5.70 -29.59
C ALA A 107 -26.26 -5.52 -29.31
N THR A 108 -26.73 -4.28 -29.27
CA THR A 108 -28.17 -3.97 -29.30
C THR A 108 -28.73 -4.12 -30.71
N LYS A 109 -30.06 -4.24 -30.85
CA LYS A 109 -30.77 -4.43 -32.14
C LYS A 109 -30.44 -3.41 -33.24
N LYS A 110 -29.93 -2.22 -32.88
CA LYS A 110 -29.52 -1.14 -33.80
C LYS A 110 -28.00 -0.89 -33.84
N TYR A 111 -27.20 -1.74 -33.18
CA TYR A 111 -25.74 -1.60 -33.07
C TYR A 111 -25.26 -0.27 -32.47
N ASN A 112 -26.15 0.45 -31.76
CA ASN A 112 -25.82 1.73 -31.14
C ASN A 112 -24.82 1.58 -29.98
N LYS A 113 -24.87 0.43 -29.28
CA LYS A 113 -23.97 0.12 -28.17
C LYS A 113 -23.47 -1.30 -28.30
N LEU A 114 -22.20 -1.48 -27.98
CA LEU A 114 -21.48 -2.74 -28.15
C LEU A 114 -20.68 -3.02 -26.88
N ILE A 115 -20.88 -4.20 -26.31
CA ILE A 115 -20.13 -4.67 -25.14
C ILE A 115 -19.14 -5.72 -25.63
N ILE A 116 -17.85 -5.45 -25.43
CA ILE A 116 -16.79 -6.43 -25.67
C ILE A 116 -16.49 -7.11 -24.34
N VAL A 117 -16.50 -8.42 -24.32
CA VAL A 117 -16.27 -9.26 -23.15
C VAL A 117 -15.10 -10.19 -23.46
N ALA A 118 -14.01 -10.03 -22.70
CA ALA A 118 -12.78 -10.80 -22.87
C ALA A 118 -12.42 -11.54 -21.57
N PRO A 119 -12.02 -12.82 -21.65
CA PRO A 119 -11.48 -13.52 -20.49
C PRO A 119 -10.11 -12.94 -20.11
N HIS A 120 -9.91 -12.65 -18.83
CA HIS A 120 -8.65 -12.14 -18.28
C HIS A 120 -8.05 -13.18 -17.32
N ARG A 121 -6.85 -13.67 -17.68
CA ARG A 121 -6.05 -14.57 -16.86
C ARG A 121 -5.39 -13.79 -15.71
N ARG A 122 -5.57 -14.25 -14.47
CA ARG A 122 -4.63 -14.00 -13.37
C ARG A 122 -3.68 -15.20 -13.29
N GLU A 123 -2.40 -14.96 -13.04
CA GLU A 123 -1.33 -15.97 -13.08
C GLU A 123 -1.38 -17.03 -11.98
N ASN A 124 -2.28 -16.92 -10.99
CA ASN A 124 -2.41 -17.93 -9.93
C ASN A 124 -3.43 -19.02 -10.29
N GLN A 125 -3.02 -20.29 -10.12
CA GLN A 125 -3.63 -21.54 -10.59
C GLN A 125 -5.04 -21.90 -10.06
N ASN A 126 -5.86 -20.92 -9.65
CA ASN A 126 -7.30 -21.10 -9.47
C ASN A 126 -8.04 -20.31 -10.55
N ILE A 127 -8.72 -21.05 -11.43
CA ILE A 127 -9.45 -20.54 -12.61
C ILE A 127 -10.64 -19.69 -12.14
N LYS A 128 -10.36 -18.46 -11.69
CA LYS A 128 -11.32 -17.36 -11.70
C LYS A 128 -11.18 -16.69 -13.04
N ILE A 129 -12.09 -16.99 -13.97
CA ILE A 129 -12.22 -16.22 -15.21
C ILE A 129 -12.65 -14.81 -14.79
N SER A 130 -11.68 -13.91 -14.60
CA SER A 130 -12.00 -12.50 -14.44
C SER A 130 -12.42 -11.99 -15.81
N ILE A 131 -13.64 -11.50 -15.93
CA ILE A 131 -14.18 -11.02 -17.20
C ILE A 131 -13.90 -9.52 -17.28
N LYS A 132 -13.14 -9.09 -18.29
CA LYS A 132 -13.00 -7.67 -18.61
C LYS A 132 -14.00 -7.31 -19.70
N TRP A 133 -14.77 -6.25 -19.44
CA TRP A 133 -15.80 -5.72 -20.31
C TRP A 133 -15.53 -4.27 -20.67
N TRP A 134 -15.80 -3.91 -21.93
CA TRP A 134 -15.85 -2.52 -22.38
C TRP A 134 -17.19 -2.24 -23.03
N LEU A 135 -17.85 -1.17 -22.58
CA LEU A 135 -19.00 -0.61 -23.26
C LEU A 135 -18.51 0.45 -24.26
N ILE A 136 -18.80 0.23 -25.54
CA ILE A 136 -18.52 1.16 -26.63
C ILE A 136 -19.85 1.74 -27.10
N ASP A 137 -19.98 3.06 -27.02
CA ASP A 137 -21.09 3.78 -27.66
C ASP A 137 -20.69 4.14 -29.10
N CYS A 138 -21.34 3.52 -30.08
CA CYS A 138 -21.02 3.73 -31.49
C CYS A 138 -21.41 5.14 -31.98
N GLN A 139 -22.26 5.87 -31.25
CA GLN A 139 -22.62 7.26 -31.56
C GLN A 139 -21.64 8.27 -30.94
N ASN A 140 -20.96 7.90 -29.85
CA ASN A 140 -19.99 8.75 -29.14
C ASN A 140 -18.76 7.92 -28.67
N PRO A 141 -17.84 7.56 -29.59
CA PRO A 141 -16.76 6.60 -29.32
C PRO A 141 -15.67 7.09 -28.34
N ASN A 142 -15.72 8.34 -27.88
CA ASN A 142 -14.80 8.87 -26.85
C ASN A 142 -15.18 8.44 -25.41
N TYR A 143 -16.33 7.79 -25.22
CA TYR A 143 -16.78 7.34 -23.90
C TYR A 143 -16.59 5.82 -23.74
N TYR A 144 -15.54 5.44 -23.00
CA TYR A 144 -15.33 4.07 -22.54
C TYR A 144 -15.71 3.98 -21.06
N ASP A 145 -16.86 3.39 -20.76
CA ASP A 145 -17.23 3.13 -19.36
C ASP A 145 -16.65 1.78 -18.92
N THR A 146 -15.64 1.84 -18.06
CA THR A 146 -15.01 0.66 -17.43
C THR A 146 -15.66 0.28 -16.10
N TYR A 147 -16.51 1.15 -15.56
CA TYR A 147 -17.01 1.06 -14.18
C TYR A 147 -18.42 0.49 -14.05
N TRP A 148 -19.13 0.31 -15.16
CA TRP A 148 -20.57 0.05 -15.11
C TRP A 148 -20.97 -1.28 -14.43
N LEU A 149 -20.04 -2.23 -14.29
CA LEU A 149 -20.43 -3.61 -14.04
C LEU A 149 -19.46 -4.44 -13.15
N GLU A 150 -18.29 -3.90 -12.76
CA GLU A 150 -17.37 -4.54 -11.79
C GLU A 150 -18.02 -4.83 -10.41
N ASN A 151 -19.12 -4.16 -10.07
CA ASN A 151 -19.78 -4.29 -8.76
C ASN A 151 -20.75 -5.47 -8.62
N VAL A 152 -21.06 -6.23 -9.69
CA VAL A 152 -22.02 -7.35 -9.62
C VAL A 152 -21.34 -8.73 -9.66
N ALA A 153 -20.19 -8.85 -10.34
CA ALA A 153 -19.47 -10.12 -10.48
C ALA A 153 -18.81 -10.64 -9.18
N ILE A 154 -18.78 -9.82 -8.11
CA ILE A 154 -18.18 -10.20 -6.82
C ILE A 154 -19.21 -10.83 -5.88
N ASN A 155 -20.53 -10.65 -6.11
CA ASN A 155 -21.54 -10.91 -5.07
C ASN A 155 -22.54 -12.05 -5.31
N ASN A 156 -22.64 -12.64 -6.51
CA ASN A 156 -23.56 -13.77 -6.73
C ASN A 156 -22.81 -15.01 -7.25
N CYS A 157 -22.25 -15.78 -6.33
CA CYS A 157 -21.83 -17.17 -6.56
C CYS A 157 -21.94 -17.94 -5.24
N GLU A 158 -23.15 -18.39 -4.89
CA GLU A 158 -23.41 -19.60 -4.09
C GLU A 158 -24.80 -20.15 -4.49
N PRO A 159 -25.14 -21.39 -4.15
CA PRO A 159 -24.54 -22.64 -4.62
C PRO A 159 -25.61 -23.49 -5.33
N THR A 160 -25.21 -24.33 -6.28
CA THR A 160 -26.08 -25.45 -6.69
C THR A 160 -25.32 -26.73 -6.48
N GLU A 161 -25.70 -27.39 -5.40
CA GLU A 161 -25.72 -28.84 -5.27
C GLU A 161 -26.30 -29.44 -6.55
N GLU A 162 -25.55 -30.35 -7.19
CA GLU A 162 -26.04 -31.71 -7.33
C GLU A 162 -24.95 -32.64 -7.90
N LEU A 163 -24.94 -33.84 -7.30
CA LEU A 163 -24.42 -35.13 -7.80
C LEU A 163 -22.93 -35.38 -7.61
N THR A 164 -22.53 -35.89 -6.44
CA THR A 164 -22.46 -37.34 -6.16
C THR A 164 -21.73 -38.14 -7.24
N ASN A 165 -20.45 -38.42 -7.00
CA ASN A 165 -20.00 -39.81 -6.89
C ASN A 165 -18.62 -39.89 -6.22
N LYS A 166 -18.63 -40.52 -5.05
CA LYS A 166 -17.61 -41.42 -4.49
C LYS A 166 -16.19 -41.27 -5.05
N HIS A 167 -15.27 -40.83 -4.19
CA HIS A 167 -14.21 -41.73 -3.75
C HIS A 167 -13.79 -41.36 -2.32
N ASN A 168 -14.14 -42.25 -1.39
CA ASN A 168 -13.40 -42.40 -0.15
C ASN A 168 -11.94 -42.69 -0.53
N SER A 169 -11.04 -41.79 -0.17
CA SER A 169 -9.66 -42.17 0.08
C SER A 169 -9.28 -41.51 1.39
N GLU A 170 -9.31 -42.33 2.44
CA GLU A 170 -8.54 -42.08 3.66
C GLU A 170 -7.07 -41.98 3.22
N GLY A 171 -6.57 -40.76 3.09
CA GLY A 171 -5.17 -40.49 2.82
C GLY A 171 -4.38 -40.62 4.11
N SER A 172 -3.62 -41.71 4.23
CA SER A 172 -2.58 -41.90 5.24
C SER A 172 -1.60 -40.73 5.21
N TYR A 173 -1.30 -40.18 6.38
CA TYR A 173 -0.19 -39.24 6.55
C TYR A 173 1.13 -39.98 6.28
N ASP A 174 1.81 -39.61 5.20
CA ASP A 174 3.14 -40.12 4.84
C ASP A 174 4.18 -39.05 5.24
N PRO A 175 5.04 -39.30 6.25
CA PRO A 175 5.94 -38.29 6.79
C PRO A 175 7.11 -37.90 5.85
N ASP A 176 7.27 -38.59 4.72
CA ASP A 176 8.41 -38.41 3.81
C ASP A 176 8.09 -37.57 2.55
N ILE A 177 6.88 -36.98 2.44
CA ILE A 177 6.52 -36.08 1.34
C ILE A 177 6.82 -34.63 1.75
N GLU A 178 7.83 -34.03 1.13
CA GLU A 178 8.11 -32.59 1.30
C GLU A 178 6.88 -31.75 0.91
N PRO A 179 6.50 -30.73 1.73
CA PRO A 179 5.31 -29.93 1.46
C PRO A 179 5.47 -29.15 0.15
N PRO A 180 4.37 -28.95 -0.61
CA PRO A 180 4.42 -28.18 -1.85
C PRO A 180 4.87 -26.75 -1.54
N THR A 181 5.81 -26.25 -2.35
CA THR A 181 6.35 -24.89 -2.30
C THR A 181 5.30 -23.86 -2.76
N GLY A 182 4.30 -23.62 -1.90
CA GLY A 182 3.38 -22.49 -2.01
C GLY A 182 3.99 -21.23 -1.38
N THR A 183 3.73 -20.07 -1.97
CA THR A 183 4.08 -18.76 -1.40
C THR A 183 3.43 -18.60 -0.02
N PHE A 184 4.27 -18.55 1.03
CA PHE A 184 3.91 -18.51 2.47
C PHE A 184 2.82 -17.49 2.89
N THR A 185 2.49 -16.50 2.06
CA THR A 185 1.60 -15.38 2.42
C THR A 185 0.11 -15.65 2.14
N GLU A 186 -0.24 -16.30 1.02
CA GLU A 186 -1.65 -16.63 0.73
C GLU A 186 -2.15 -17.75 1.65
N ASP A 187 -1.29 -18.73 1.94
CA ASP A 187 -1.64 -19.87 2.81
C ASP A 187 -1.83 -19.45 4.28
N SER A 188 -1.03 -18.51 4.79
CA SER A 188 -1.15 -18.04 6.18
C SER A 188 -2.47 -17.29 6.44
N ILE A 189 -2.93 -16.48 5.49
CA ILE A 189 -4.24 -15.79 5.60
C ILE A 189 -5.39 -16.80 5.54
N GLN A 190 -5.31 -17.82 4.69
CA GLN A 190 -6.33 -18.86 4.60
C GLN A 190 -6.40 -19.70 5.89
N LEU A 191 -5.25 -20.07 6.45
CA LEU A 191 -5.17 -20.75 7.75
C LEU A 191 -5.79 -19.91 8.86
N TYR A 192 -5.49 -18.61 8.89
CA TYR A 192 -6.11 -17.68 9.84
C TYR A 192 -7.64 -17.64 9.68
N TYR A 193 -8.16 -17.53 8.45
CA TYR A 193 -9.61 -17.55 8.22
C TYR A 193 -10.25 -18.87 8.67
N LYS A 194 -9.60 -20.00 8.41
CA LYS A 194 -10.07 -21.32 8.86
C LYS A 194 -10.15 -21.39 10.39
N GLN A 195 -9.13 -20.91 11.10
CA GLN A 195 -9.13 -20.83 12.55
C GLN A 195 -10.23 -19.89 13.07
N VAL A 196 -10.33 -18.68 12.53
CA VAL A 196 -11.30 -17.68 12.99
C VAL A 196 -12.75 -18.10 12.72
N ASN A 197 -13.01 -18.86 11.65
CA ASN A 197 -14.34 -19.39 11.37
C ASN A 197 -14.72 -20.58 12.26
N SER A 198 -13.74 -21.25 12.89
CA SER A 198 -14.02 -22.37 13.81
C SER A 198 -14.65 -21.91 15.13
N PHE A 199 -14.42 -20.66 15.54
CA PHE A 199 -14.98 -20.13 16.77
C PHE A 199 -16.48 -19.82 16.62
N ALA A 200 -17.27 -20.29 17.59
CA ALA A 200 -18.70 -20.00 17.67
C ALA A 200 -18.95 -18.52 17.96
N ARG A 201 -20.09 -18.00 17.49
CA ARG A 201 -20.54 -16.64 17.80
C ARG A 201 -21.22 -16.65 19.16
N LEU A 202 -20.99 -15.60 19.95
CA LEU A 202 -21.62 -15.46 21.25
C LEU A 202 -23.04 -14.90 21.13
N HIS A 203 -23.92 -15.40 21.98
CA HIS A 203 -25.23 -14.79 22.20
C HIS A 203 -25.13 -13.59 23.17
N PRO A 204 -26.07 -12.63 23.11
CA PRO A 204 -26.03 -11.46 24.01
C PRO A 204 -26.00 -11.81 25.51
N GLU A 205 -26.66 -12.89 25.92
CA GLU A 205 -26.64 -13.35 27.32
C GLU A 205 -25.27 -13.89 27.72
N GLU A 206 -24.60 -14.60 26.83
CA GLU A 206 -23.23 -15.10 27.02
C GLU A 206 -22.22 -13.94 27.07
N GLU A 207 -22.40 -12.90 26.24
CA GLU A 207 -21.57 -11.68 26.29
C GLU A 207 -21.62 -11.03 27.67
N ILE A 208 -22.81 -10.96 28.29
CA ILE A 208 -23.00 -10.39 29.63
C ILE A 208 -22.33 -11.27 30.69
N HIS A 209 -22.50 -12.59 30.60
CA HIS A 209 -21.88 -13.53 31.55
C HIS A 209 -20.35 -13.45 31.51
N LEU A 210 -19.76 -13.43 30.31
CA LEU A 210 -18.32 -13.29 30.13
C LEU A 210 -17.82 -11.93 30.61
N ALA A 211 -18.57 -10.85 30.35
CA ALA A 211 -18.22 -9.51 30.83
C ALA A 211 -18.13 -9.46 32.37
N HIS A 212 -19.06 -10.08 33.09
CA HIS A 212 -19.00 -10.17 34.54
C HIS A 212 -17.74 -10.90 35.06
N GLN A 213 -17.34 -11.99 34.40
CA GLN A 213 -16.11 -12.73 34.75
C GLN A 213 -14.85 -11.91 34.48
N ILE A 214 -14.86 -11.13 33.39
CA ILE A 214 -13.76 -10.22 33.01
C ILE A 214 -13.67 -9.05 33.99
N ASP A 215 -14.79 -8.48 34.42
CA ASP A 215 -14.78 -7.43 35.45
C ASP A 215 -14.20 -7.93 36.78
N GLY A 216 -14.51 -9.18 37.14
CA GLY A 216 -13.89 -9.87 38.26
C GLY A 216 -12.37 -9.99 38.11
N LEU A 217 -11.88 -10.39 36.93
CA LEU A 217 -10.45 -10.44 36.62
C LEU A 217 -9.79 -9.07 36.76
N LEU A 218 -10.37 -8.04 36.15
CA LEU A 218 -9.82 -6.68 36.16
C LEU A 218 -9.78 -6.09 37.58
N ALA A 219 -10.76 -6.43 38.43
CA ALA A 219 -10.74 -6.04 39.83
C ALA A 219 -9.57 -6.67 40.59
N LEU A 220 -9.26 -7.94 40.31
CA LEU A 220 -8.11 -8.63 40.91
C LEU A 220 -6.78 -8.05 40.40
N GLU A 221 -6.66 -7.77 39.09
CA GLU A 221 -5.49 -7.14 38.49
C GLU A 221 -5.23 -5.75 39.09
N LYS A 222 -6.28 -4.93 39.32
CA LYS A 222 -6.14 -3.65 40.03
C LYS A 222 -5.65 -3.78 41.46
N ILE A 223 -6.01 -4.85 42.17
CA ILE A 223 -5.48 -5.13 43.52
C ILE A 223 -3.99 -5.46 43.42
N TYR A 224 -3.60 -6.25 42.42
CA TYR A 224 -2.20 -6.58 42.18
C TYR A 224 -1.36 -5.33 41.88
N GLU A 225 -1.81 -4.45 40.98
CA GLU A 225 -1.13 -3.19 40.65
C GLU A 225 -0.91 -2.32 41.90
N LYS A 226 -1.95 -2.18 42.74
CA LYS A 226 -1.85 -1.42 44.01
C LYS A 226 -0.86 -2.04 45.00
N LEU A 227 -0.73 -3.36 45.02
CA LEU A 227 0.25 -4.04 45.86
C LEU A 227 1.67 -3.86 45.32
N GLU A 228 1.84 -3.92 44.01
CA GLU A 228 3.13 -3.71 43.35
C GLU A 228 3.64 -2.28 43.63
N GLU A 229 2.78 -1.27 43.55
CA GLU A 229 3.12 0.11 43.93
C GLU A 229 3.49 0.25 45.41
N LYS A 230 2.76 -0.42 46.32
CA LYS A 230 3.06 -0.38 47.76
C LYS A 230 4.38 -1.06 48.11
N LEU A 231 4.70 -2.16 47.44
CA LEU A 231 5.83 -3.02 47.78
C LEU A 231 7.10 -2.68 46.97
N ASN A 232 6.98 -1.92 45.87
CA ASN A 232 8.06 -1.67 44.90
C ASN A 232 8.76 -2.97 44.42
N ARG A 233 8.02 -4.09 44.41
CA ARG A 233 8.44 -5.42 43.94
C ARG A 233 7.21 -6.19 43.46
N SER A 234 7.42 -7.26 42.70
CA SER A 234 6.35 -8.19 42.33
C SER A 234 5.76 -8.86 43.59
N PRO A 235 4.45 -8.69 43.86
CA PRO A 235 3.77 -9.34 44.98
C PRO A 235 3.77 -10.86 44.87
N ASN A 236 3.88 -11.56 46.00
CA ASN A 236 3.73 -13.00 46.01
C ASN A 236 2.23 -13.39 45.91
N GLU A 237 1.91 -14.58 45.37
CA GLU A 237 0.52 -15.04 45.22
C GLU A 237 -0.23 -15.10 46.56
N ILE A 238 0.48 -15.40 47.66
CA ILE A 238 -0.09 -15.43 49.01
C ILE A 238 -0.43 -14.01 49.47
N GLU A 239 0.44 -13.04 49.22
CA GLU A 239 0.23 -11.62 49.57
C GLU A 239 -0.95 -11.05 48.79
N TRP A 240 -1.06 -11.40 47.50
CA TRP A 240 -2.20 -11.02 46.67
C TRP A 240 -3.51 -11.63 47.18
N ALA A 241 -3.51 -12.92 47.52
CA ALA A 241 -4.69 -13.59 48.07
C ALA A 241 -5.11 -12.97 49.41
N THR A 242 -4.15 -12.59 50.27
CA THR A 242 -4.45 -11.93 51.55
C THR A 242 -5.09 -10.55 51.37
N GLU A 243 -4.59 -9.71 50.45
CA GLU A 243 -5.18 -8.40 50.17
C GLU A 243 -6.56 -8.53 49.51
N ALA A 244 -6.71 -9.53 48.64
CA ALA A 244 -7.98 -9.85 47.99
C ALA A 244 -8.99 -10.54 48.94
N LYS A 245 -8.60 -10.82 50.19
CA LYS A 245 -9.41 -11.46 51.25
C LYS A 245 -10.00 -12.81 50.82
N MET A 246 -9.24 -13.60 50.07
CA MET A 246 -9.67 -14.90 49.56
C MET A 246 -8.57 -15.95 49.72
N SER A 247 -8.94 -17.22 49.60
CA SER A 247 -7.94 -18.29 49.63
C SER A 247 -7.07 -18.27 48.38
N LYS A 248 -5.83 -18.79 48.47
CA LYS A 248 -4.94 -18.93 47.31
C LYS A 248 -5.61 -19.70 46.17
N TRP A 249 -6.28 -20.79 46.49
CA TRP A 249 -6.96 -21.63 45.50
C TRP A 249 -8.09 -20.87 44.79
N GLU A 250 -8.91 -20.14 45.55
CA GLU A 250 -10.01 -19.34 45.01
C GLU A 250 -9.51 -18.17 44.13
N LEU A 251 -8.39 -17.56 44.49
CA LEU A 251 -7.72 -16.55 43.65
C LEU A 251 -7.30 -17.17 42.31
N CYS A 252 -6.58 -18.30 42.34
CA CYS A 252 -6.12 -18.98 41.13
C CYS A 252 -7.30 -19.38 40.22
N ASP A 253 -8.36 -19.95 40.79
CA ASP A 253 -9.56 -20.35 40.04
C ASP A 253 -10.25 -19.14 39.39
N ARG A 254 -10.46 -18.04 40.12
CA ARG A 254 -11.04 -16.82 39.54
C ARG A 254 -10.17 -16.20 38.44
N LEU A 255 -8.85 -16.20 38.60
CA LEU A 255 -7.93 -15.71 37.58
C LEU A 255 -8.00 -16.57 36.32
N GLU A 256 -8.04 -17.89 36.47
CA GLU A 256 -8.15 -18.80 35.33
C GLU A 256 -9.49 -18.65 34.61
N GLN A 257 -10.60 -18.58 35.36
CA GLN A 257 -11.94 -18.33 34.81
C GLN A 257 -12.00 -16.99 34.08
N GLY A 258 -11.51 -15.92 34.69
CA GLY A 258 -11.47 -14.60 34.09
C GLY A 258 -10.62 -14.54 32.81
N ARG A 259 -9.43 -15.19 32.81
CA ARG A 259 -8.57 -15.27 31.62
C ARG A 259 -9.23 -16.07 30.50
N ARG A 260 -9.87 -17.20 30.83
CA ARG A 260 -10.66 -17.99 29.88
C ARG A 260 -11.80 -17.18 29.30
N ALA A 261 -12.52 -16.43 30.14
CA ALA A 261 -13.63 -15.58 29.70
C ALA A 261 -13.15 -14.47 28.75
N LYS A 262 -12.05 -13.79 29.08
CA LYS A 262 -11.40 -12.79 28.23
C LYS A 262 -11.01 -13.38 26.87
N ASN A 263 -10.34 -14.54 26.89
CA ASN A 263 -9.92 -15.24 25.66
C ASN A 263 -11.13 -15.68 24.81
N GLN A 264 -12.19 -16.19 25.44
CA GLN A 264 -13.41 -16.60 24.76
C GLN A 264 -14.12 -15.39 24.12
N MET A 265 -14.21 -14.27 24.84
CA MET A 265 -14.81 -13.05 24.34
C MET A 265 -14.03 -12.46 23.16
N VAL A 266 -12.70 -12.51 23.20
CA VAL A 266 -11.83 -12.05 22.09
C VAL A 266 -11.95 -13.00 20.89
N THR A 267 -11.80 -14.31 21.08
CA THR A 267 -11.79 -15.30 19.98
C THR A 267 -13.11 -15.32 19.20
N ALA A 268 -14.25 -15.26 19.89
CA ALA A 268 -15.57 -15.18 19.27
C ALA A 268 -15.74 -13.94 18.37
N ASN A 269 -15.02 -12.86 18.67
CA ASN A 269 -15.12 -11.57 17.98
C ASN A 269 -14.00 -11.30 16.97
N LEU A 270 -13.07 -12.23 16.74
CA LEU A 270 -11.99 -12.06 15.74
C LEU A 270 -12.53 -11.81 14.33
N ARG A 271 -13.69 -12.41 13.98
CA ARG A 271 -14.36 -12.18 12.68
C ARG A 271 -14.73 -10.71 12.47
N LEU A 272 -15.10 -10.01 13.53
CA LEU A 272 -15.43 -8.58 13.50
C LEU A 272 -14.19 -7.79 13.11
N VAL A 273 -13.04 -8.06 13.74
CA VAL A 273 -11.76 -7.40 13.44
C VAL A 273 -11.41 -7.53 11.98
N THR A 274 -11.46 -8.75 11.44
CA THR A 274 -11.13 -8.98 10.02
C THR A 274 -12.09 -8.24 9.07
N SER A 275 -13.38 -8.16 9.42
CA SER A 275 -14.36 -7.41 8.62
C SER A 275 -14.12 -5.90 8.59
N VAL A 276 -13.60 -5.35 9.70
CA VAL A 276 -13.22 -3.93 9.81
C VAL A 276 -11.92 -3.67 9.07
N ALA A 277 -10.90 -4.51 9.28
CA ALA A 277 -9.57 -4.40 8.68
C ALA A 277 -9.61 -4.43 7.14
N LYS A 278 -10.52 -5.21 6.53
CA LYS A 278 -10.69 -5.28 5.07
C LYS A 278 -10.88 -3.90 4.41
N ARG A 279 -11.49 -2.94 5.10
CA ARG A 279 -11.74 -1.58 4.56
C ARG A 279 -10.49 -0.70 4.51
N TYR A 280 -9.42 -1.14 5.16
CA TYR A 280 -8.15 -0.40 5.29
C TYR A 280 -7.00 -1.06 4.53
N GLN A 281 -7.27 -2.08 3.72
CA GLN A 281 -6.28 -2.70 2.83
C GLN A 281 -5.67 -1.68 1.85
N ASN A 282 -4.44 -1.95 1.41
CA ASN A 282 -3.70 -1.12 0.45
C ASN A 282 -3.44 0.31 0.92
N ARG A 283 -3.25 0.51 2.23
CA ARG A 283 -2.89 1.82 2.84
C ARG A 283 -1.46 1.87 3.38
N GLY A 284 -0.56 1.05 2.83
CA GLY A 284 0.86 1.02 3.20
C GLY A 284 1.22 0.05 4.34
N LEU A 285 0.25 -0.68 4.90
CA LEU A 285 0.48 -1.78 5.84
C LEU A 285 -0.05 -3.10 5.28
N ASP A 286 0.61 -4.19 5.66
CA ASP A 286 0.16 -5.53 5.30
C ASP A 286 -1.18 -5.85 5.98
N PHE A 287 -1.97 -6.72 5.33
CA PHE A 287 -3.27 -7.07 5.85
C PHE A 287 -3.19 -7.85 7.17
N GLN A 288 -2.16 -8.67 7.36
CA GLN A 288 -1.97 -9.39 8.63
C GLN A 288 -1.66 -8.41 9.77
N ASP A 289 -0.82 -7.41 9.52
CA ASP A 289 -0.50 -6.37 10.50
C ASP A 289 -1.75 -5.56 10.88
N LEU A 290 -2.59 -5.19 9.91
CA LEU A 290 -3.87 -4.52 10.17
C LEU A 290 -4.80 -5.37 11.04
N ILE A 291 -4.81 -6.69 10.85
CA ILE A 291 -5.58 -7.61 11.69
C ILE A 291 -5.03 -7.60 13.12
N GLN A 292 -3.71 -7.77 13.29
CA GLN A 292 -3.10 -7.84 14.62
C GLN A 292 -3.32 -6.56 15.42
N GLU A 293 -3.14 -5.40 14.80
CA GLU A 293 -3.41 -4.10 15.43
C GLU A 293 -4.91 -3.94 15.77
N GLY A 294 -5.78 -4.45 14.91
CA GLY A 294 -7.21 -4.55 15.20
C GLY A 294 -7.54 -5.46 16.38
N VAL A 295 -6.81 -6.57 16.56
CA VAL A 295 -6.95 -7.49 17.72
C VAL A 295 -6.48 -6.80 19.00
N ILE A 296 -5.41 -6.00 18.96
CA ILE A 296 -5.00 -5.17 20.11
C ILE A 296 -6.10 -4.17 20.47
N GLY A 297 -6.73 -3.55 19.48
CA GLY A 297 -7.92 -2.71 19.68
C GLY A 297 -9.09 -3.47 20.30
N LEU A 298 -9.36 -4.69 19.83
CA LEU A 298 -10.42 -5.56 20.37
C LEU A 298 -10.17 -5.93 21.83
N LEU A 299 -8.92 -6.27 22.19
CA LEU A 299 -8.53 -6.61 23.56
C LEU A 299 -8.84 -5.45 24.53
N ARG A 300 -8.47 -4.23 24.14
CA ARG A 300 -8.79 -3.00 24.90
C ARG A 300 -10.30 -2.76 24.99
N ALA A 301 -11.05 -3.10 23.93
CA ALA A 301 -12.50 -3.01 23.96
C ALA A 301 -13.10 -3.99 24.98
N THR A 302 -12.59 -5.22 25.03
CA THR A 302 -13.00 -6.24 25.99
C THR A 302 -12.74 -5.79 27.43
N GLU A 303 -11.61 -5.16 27.71
CA GLU A 303 -11.25 -4.66 29.05
C GLU A 303 -12.10 -3.45 29.51
N LYS A 304 -12.65 -2.68 28.57
CA LYS A 304 -13.41 -1.45 28.86
C LYS A 304 -14.90 -1.58 28.58
N PHE A 305 -15.34 -2.77 28.20
CA PHE A 305 -16.74 -3.01 27.87
C PHE A 305 -17.59 -2.94 29.13
N ASP A 306 -18.71 -2.24 29.04
CA ASP A 306 -19.63 -2.05 30.15
C ASP A 306 -20.98 -2.67 29.77
N HIS A 307 -21.25 -3.85 30.33
CA HIS A 307 -22.44 -4.63 30.03
C HIS A 307 -23.72 -4.01 30.62
N THR A 308 -23.64 -3.08 31.57
CA THR A 308 -24.81 -2.44 32.21
C THR A 308 -25.57 -1.50 31.27
N LYS A 309 -24.91 -1.03 30.21
CA LYS A 309 -25.47 -0.09 29.22
C LYS A 309 -26.42 -0.74 28.21
N GLY A 310 -26.52 -2.07 28.19
CA GLY A 310 -27.46 -2.79 27.33
C GLY A 310 -27.15 -2.74 25.82
N TYR A 311 -25.95 -2.30 25.43
CA TYR A 311 -25.50 -2.35 24.04
C TYR A 311 -24.72 -3.64 23.77
N LYS A 312 -24.88 -4.19 22.55
CA LYS A 312 -24.08 -5.34 22.09
C LYS A 312 -22.59 -5.00 22.09
N PHE A 313 -21.75 -5.99 22.39
CA PHE A 313 -20.29 -5.80 22.40
C PHE A 313 -19.75 -5.32 21.04
N SER A 314 -20.25 -5.88 19.94
CA SER A 314 -19.85 -5.49 18.58
C SER A 314 -19.99 -3.99 18.28
N THR A 315 -21.04 -3.33 18.79
CA THR A 315 -21.25 -1.88 18.63
C THR A 315 -20.13 -1.08 19.26
N TYR A 316 -19.69 -1.48 20.46
CA TYR A 316 -18.59 -0.83 21.18
C TYR A 316 -17.22 -1.18 20.60
N GLY A 317 -17.02 -2.47 20.29
CA GLY A 317 -15.76 -3.01 19.76
C GLY A 317 -15.32 -2.37 18.46
N ILE A 318 -16.26 -2.06 17.54
CA ILE A 318 -15.94 -1.41 16.25
C ILE A 318 -15.16 -0.10 16.43
N TRP A 319 -15.46 0.70 17.46
CA TRP A 319 -14.77 1.97 17.69
C TRP A 319 -13.30 1.77 18.07
N TRP A 320 -13.03 0.86 18.99
CA TRP A 320 -11.67 0.54 19.42
C TRP A 320 -10.85 -0.12 18.32
N ILE A 321 -11.46 -1.02 17.55
CA ILE A 321 -10.80 -1.67 16.41
C ILE A 321 -10.43 -0.62 15.35
N ARG A 322 -11.36 0.26 14.98
CA ARG A 322 -11.08 1.34 14.01
C ARG A 322 -10.00 2.29 14.50
N GLN A 323 -10.03 2.65 15.79
CA GLN A 323 -9.04 3.54 16.37
C GLN A 323 -7.65 2.91 16.34
N ALA A 324 -7.51 1.64 16.75
CA ALA A 324 -6.24 0.93 16.75
C ALA A 324 -5.67 0.79 15.33
N ILE A 325 -6.48 0.34 14.37
CA ILE A 325 -6.07 0.21 12.96
C ILE A 325 -5.67 1.56 12.37
N THR A 326 -6.47 2.61 12.57
CA THR A 326 -6.16 3.95 12.04
C THR A 326 -4.88 4.49 12.65
N ARG A 327 -4.69 4.27 13.96
CA ARG A 327 -3.47 4.68 14.66
C ARG A 327 -2.24 3.94 14.14
N ALA A 328 -2.33 2.62 13.95
CA ALA A 328 -1.27 1.81 13.39
C ALA A 328 -0.89 2.26 11.97
N ILE A 329 -1.87 2.58 11.12
CA ILE A 329 -1.60 3.14 9.79
C ILE A 329 -0.81 4.45 9.92
N CYS A 330 -1.24 5.37 10.77
CA CYS A 330 -0.49 6.63 10.96
C CYS A 330 0.93 6.39 11.49
N ASP A 331 1.11 5.38 12.34
CA ASP A 331 2.38 5.13 13.02
C ASP A 331 3.39 4.33 12.18
N TYR A 332 2.92 3.40 11.34
CA TYR A 332 3.75 2.39 10.66
C TYR A 332 3.63 2.33 9.13
N SER A 333 2.63 2.97 8.50
CA SER A 333 2.44 2.84 7.03
C SER A 333 3.52 3.52 6.18
N ARG A 334 4.37 4.37 6.78
CA ARG A 334 5.44 5.09 6.09
C ARG A 334 6.80 4.70 6.65
N ILE A 335 7.78 4.64 5.74
CA ILE A 335 9.18 4.41 6.09
C ILE A 335 9.71 5.55 6.98
N VAL A 336 9.40 6.80 6.61
CA VAL A 336 9.66 7.96 7.46
C VAL A 336 8.40 8.28 8.26
N ARG A 337 8.48 8.04 9.57
CA ARG A 337 7.36 8.23 10.49
C ARG A 337 6.95 9.71 10.55
N LEU A 338 5.66 9.97 10.42
CA LEU A 338 5.06 11.29 10.61
C LEU A 338 4.20 11.31 11.88
N PRO A 339 4.17 12.43 12.63
CA PRO A 339 3.20 12.65 13.68
C PRO A 339 1.74 12.52 13.20
N VAL A 340 0.84 12.07 14.08
CA VAL A 340 -0.56 11.78 13.72
C VAL A 340 -1.33 13.02 13.24
N TYR A 341 -1.08 14.19 13.82
CA TYR A 341 -1.75 15.42 13.38
C TYR A 341 -1.45 15.76 11.92
N LEU A 342 -0.26 15.40 11.40
CA LEU A 342 0.07 15.58 9.98
C LEU A 342 -0.72 14.62 9.08
N TYR A 343 -0.99 13.40 9.54
CA TYR A 343 -1.85 12.48 8.80
C TYR A 343 -3.27 13.01 8.67
N GLU A 344 -3.81 13.59 9.75
CA GLU A 344 -5.14 14.20 9.76
C GLU A 344 -5.20 15.38 8.79
N THR A 345 -4.23 16.29 8.84
CA THR A 345 -4.17 17.44 7.92
C THR A 345 -4.00 17.00 6.48
N ILE A 346 -3.13 16.02 6.19
CA ILE A 346 -2.98 15.47 4.83
C ILE A 346 -4.29 14.85 4.34
N SER A 347 -4.99 14.10 5.20
CA SER A 347 -6.29 13.52 4.82
C SER A 347 -7.35 14.59 4.59
N GLN A 348 -7.34 15.69 5.33
CA GLN A 348 -8.22 16.84 5.11
C GLN A 348 -7.88 17.54 3.80
N ILE A 349 -6.60 17.82 3.54
CA ILE A 349 -6.14 18.39 2.27
C ILE A 349 -6.59 17.53 1.10
N LYS A 350 -6.40 16.20 1.14
CA LYS A 350 -6.88 15.28 0.09
C LYS A 350 -8.39 15.37 -0.14
N LYS A 351 -9.19 15.52 0.93
CA LYS A 351 -10.66 15.68 0.82
C LYS A 351 -11.02 17.02 0.18
N ILE A 352 -10.40 18.11 0.60
CA ILE A 352 -10.67 19.45 0.06
C ILE A 352 -10.21 19.55 -1.38
N VAL A 353 -9.02 19.04 -1.72
CA VAL A 353 -8.52 18.95 -3.10
C VAL A 353 -9.52 18.19 -3.97
N LYS A 354 -10.05 17.06 -3.49
CA LYS A 354 -11.07 16.31 -4.23
C LYS A 354 -12.37 17.11 -4.38
N GLN A 355 -12.79 17.84 -3.35
CA GLN A 355 -13.99 18.68 -3.42
C GLN A 355 -13.82 19.85 -4.41
N ILE A 356 -12.71 20.61 -4.31
CA ILE A 356 -12.40 21.70 -5.22
C ILE A 356 -12.28 21.18 -6.65
N SER A 357 -11.63 20.03 -6.86
CA SER A 357 -11.50 19.43 -8.21
C SER A 357 -12.84 19.09 -8.86
N ILE A 358 -13.91 18.93 -8.08
CA ILE A 358 -15.28 18.70 -8.59
C ILE A 358 -15.97 20.04 -8.86
N GLU A 359 -15.76 21.04 -8.01
CA GLU A 359 -16.41 22.36 -8.10
C GLU A 359 -15.79 23.24 -9.21
N CYS A 360 -14.45 23.26 -9.32
CA CYS A 360 -13.70 24.11 -10.23
C CYS A 360 -12.48 23.37 -10.82
N SER A 361 -12.15 23.68 -12.08
CA SER A 361 -10.87 23.33 -12.71
C SER A 361 -10.33 24.60 -13.38
N PRO A 362 -9.07 25.03 -13.13
CA PRO A 362 -7.95 24.32 -12.52
C PRO A 362 -7.80 24.51 -10.99
N LEU A 363 -7.19 23.52 -10.32
CA LEU A 363 -6.88 23.55 -8.89
C LEU A 363 -5.66 24.44 -8.59
N THR A 364 -5.84 25.52 -7.83
CA THR A 364 -4.73 26.36 -7.36
C THR A 364 -4.37 26.09 -5.88
N ALA A 365 -3.09 26.20 -5.53
CA ALA A 365 -2.63 26.00 -4.15
C ALA A 365 -3.19 27.06 -3.19
N GLU A 366 -3.47 28.27 -3.69
CA GLU A 366 -4.03 29.38 -2.92
C GLU A 366 -5.49 29.11 -2.49
N GLU A 367 -6.30 28.51 -3.36
CA GLU A 367 -7.68 28.12 -3.05
C GLU A 367 -7.73 27.01 -1.98
N VAL A 368 -6.81 26.04 -2.06
CA VAL A 368 -6.70 24.99 -1.04
C VAL A 368 -6.28 25.59 0.31
N ALA A 369 -5.32 26.53 0.29
CA ALA A 369 -4.82 27.20 1.49
C ALA A 369 -5.90 28.07 2.17
N THR A 370 -6.66 28.85 1.39
CA THR A 370 -7.78 29.66 1.90
C THR A 370 -8.88 28.79 2.48
N ARG A 371 -9.22 27.67 1.85
CA ARG A 371 -10.26 26.76 2.36
C ARG A 371 -9.84 25.94 3.58
N MET A 372 -8.53 25.71 3.74
CA MET A 372 -7.94 25.10 4.93
C MET A 372 -7.59 26.13 6.02
N GLU A 373 -7.84 27.42 5.80
CA GLU A 373 -7.49 28.52 6.73
C GLU A 373 -6.01 28.51 7.15
N MET A 374 -5.09 28.27 6.20
CA MET A 374 -3.64 28.24 6.47
C MET A 374 -2.84 29.02 5.41
N THR A 375 -1.57 29.33 5.73
CA THR A 375 -0.67 29.99 4.78
C THR A 375 -0.24 29.02 3.66
N THR A 376 0.06 29.57 2.49
CA THR A 376 0.55 28.82 1.33
C THR A 376 1.87 28.12 1.63
N GLU A 377 2.77 28.77 2.36
CA GLU A 377 4.06 28.20 2.81
C GLU A 377 3.84 26.95 3.69
N LYS A 378 2.89 27.02 4.63
CA LYS A 378 2.57 25.88 5.52
C LYS A 378 1.93 24.73 4.73
N LEU A 379 1.09 25.05 3.75
CA LEU A 379 0.52 24.04 2.87
C LEU A 379 1.60 23.34 2.04
N GLN A 380 2.54 24.10 1.45
CA GLN A 380 3.67 23.56 0.69
C GLN A 380 4.52 22.63 1.55
N PHE A 381 4.87 23.07 2.76
CA PHE A 381 5.61 22.23 3.71
C PHE A 381 4.89 20.91 4.04
N ILE A 382 3.57 20.94 4.24
CA ILE A 382 2.79 19.71 4.48
C ILE A 382 2.77 18.81 3.24
N ILE A 383 2.68 19.38 2.04
CA ILE A 383 2.72 18.62 0.78
C ILE A 383 4.09 17.96 0.59
N GLU A 384 5.17 18.66 0.89
CA GLU A 384 6.53 18.11 0.89
C GLU A 384 6.67 16.95 1.87
N CYS A 385 6.17 17.11 3.11
CA CYS A 385 6.16 16.03 4.10
C CYS A 385 5.30 14.82 3.64
N ALA A 386 4.27 15.07 2.83
CA ALA A 386 3.35 14.03 2.38
C ALA A 386 3.92 13.14 1.25
N GLN A 387 5.05 13.53 0.64
CA GLN A 387 5.70 12.79 -0.44
C GLN A 387 6.05 11.36 -0.01
N GLU A 388 5.88 10.42 -0.93
CA GLU A 388 6.17 9.00 -0.70
C GLU A 388 7.61 8.70 -1.15
N THR A 389 8.30 7.86 -0.38
CA THR A 389 9.67 7.44 -0.68
C THR A 389 9.67 6.49 -1.88
N LEU A 390 10.55 6.74 -2.83
CA LEU A 390 10.79 5.85 -3.97
C LEU A 390 11.93 4.88 -3.64
N SER A 391 11.82 3.64 -4.10
CA SER A 391 12.91 2.68 -3.99
C SER A 391 14.05 3.08 -4.94
N LEU A 392 15.28 3.07 -4.43
CA LEU A 392 16.47 3.28 -5.24
C LEU A 392 16.68 2.15 -6.26
N ASP A 393 16.12 0.97 -6.02
CA ASP A 393 16.20 -0.18 -6.91
C ASP A 393 15.14 -0.15 -8.03
N TYR A 394 14.30 0.88 -8.07
CA TYR A 394 13.28 1.00 -9.10
C TYR A 394 13.93 1.33 -10.46
N PRO A 395 13.60 0.57 -11.54
CA PRO A 395 14.14 0.81 -12.87
C PRO A 395 13.50 2.06 -13.49
N ILE A 396 14.31 2.90 -14.13
CA ILE A 396 13.84 4.19 -14.66
C ILE A 396 12.98 3.99 -15.92
N ASN A 397 13.38 3.08 -16.80
CA ASN A 397 12.69 2.76 -18.05
C ASN A 397 12.43 1.24 -18.17
N LYS A 398 11.27 0.86 -18.74
CA LYS A 398 10.85 -0.55 -18.92
C LYS A 398 11.64 -1.35 -19.97
N GLY A 399 12.82 -0.88 -20.38
CA GLY A 399 13.69 -1.57 -21.34
C GLY A 399 15.19 -1.41 -21.06
N GLU A 400 15.56 -0.62 -20.05
CA GLU A 400 16.95 -0.38 -19.67
C GLU A 400 17.14 -0.89 -18.24
N ASN A 401 18.22 -1.62 -17.99
CA ASN A 401 18.58 -2.10 -16.65
C ASN A 401 19.16 -0.97 -15.77
N ILE A 402 18.86 0.29 -16.07
CA ILE A 402 19.37 1.44 -15.33
C ILE A 402 18.43 1.71 -14.16
N ILE A 403 19.03 1.70 -12.98
CA ILE A 403 18.35 1.79 -11.68
C ILE A 403 18.61 3.19 -11.10
N TYR A 404 17.67 3.75 -10.32
CA TYR A 404 17.85 5.07 -9.71
C TYR A 404 19.14 5.21 -8.91
N LYS A 405 19.55 4.15 -8.20
CA LYS A 405 20.80 4.10 -7.45
C LYS A 405 22.04 4.50 -8.27
N GLU A 406 22.09 4.14 -9.55
CA GLU A 406 23.23 4.41 -10.43
C GLU A 406 23.31 5.88 -10.88
N MET A 407 22.19 6.61 -10.84
CA MET A 407 22.14 8.02 -11.24
C MET A 407 22.51 8.99 -10.12
N ILE A 408 22.56 8.52 -8.87
CA ILE A 408 22.88 9.38 -7.73
C ILE A 408 24.37 9.72 -7.78
N LYS A 409 24.67 11.00 -7.99
CA LYS A 409 26.04 11.51 -7.94
C LYS A 409 26.56 11.43 -6.52
N PHE A 410 27.76 10.88 -6.36
CA PHE A 410 28.48 10.90 -5.10
C PHE A 410 29.09 12.29 -4.89
N ASN A 411 28.74 12.95 -3.78
CA ASN A 411 29.23 14.29 -3.44
C ASN A 411 30.48 14.29 -2.55
N GLY A 412 31.14 13.14 -2.35
CA GLY A 412 32.32 13.07 -1.51
C GLY A 412 33.60 13.57 -2.19
N GLU A 413 34.73 13.36 -1.51
CA GLU A 413 36.05 13.71 -2.02
C GLU A 413 36.35 12.94 -3.30
N THR A 414 36.59 13.67 -4.38
CA THR A 414 37.08 13.09 -5.61
C THR A 414 38.60 12.88 -5.48
N PRO A 415 39.19 11.86 -6.14
CA PRO A 415 40.65 11.68 -6.12
C PRO A 415 41.42 12.94 -6.52
N THR A 416 40.84 13.73 -7.43
CA THR A 416 41.38 15.03 -7.83
C THR A 416 41.39 16.05 -6.69
N LYS A 417 40.33 16.14 -5.88
CA LYS A 417 40.28 17.04 -4.72
C LYS A 417 41.28 16.59 -3.66
N TYR A 418 41.35 15.29 -3.37
CA TYR A 418 42.30 14.73 -2.41
C TYR A 418 43.75 15.01 -2.80
N VAL A 419 44.11 14.78 -4.08
CA VAL A 419 45.46 15.09 -4.58
C VAL A 419 45.73 16.60 -4.52
N PHE A 420 44.76 17.44 -4.91
CA PHE A 420 44.89 18.89 -4.85
C PHE A 420 45.12 19.39 -3.42
N GLU A 421 44.38 18.88 -2.43
CA GLU A 421 44.55 19.24 -1.01
C GLU A 421 45.90 18.79 -0.46
N ASN A 422 46.37 17.58 -0.81
CA ASN A 422 47.70 17.11 -0.43
C ASN A 422 48.82 17.94 -1.07
N CYS A 423 48.73 18.24 -2.37
CA CYS A 423 49.70 19.09 -3.06
C CYS A 423 49.72 20.50 -2.46
N LEU A 424 48.55 21.07 -2.16
CA LEU A 424 48.45 22.35 -1.47
C LEU A 424 49.13 22.29 -0.09
N GLN A 425 48.93 21.21 0.67
CA GLN A 425 49.57 21.03 1.98
C GLN A 425 51.10 20.94 1.87
N GLU A 426 51.61 20.15 0.92
CA GLU A 426 53.06 20.02 0.64
C GLU A 426 53.67 21.37 0.22
N ASP A 427 53.00 22.10 -0.66
CA ASP A 427 53.46 23.40 -1.14
C ASP A 427 53.41 24.46 -0.04
N VAL A 428 52.37 24.48 0.79
CA VAL A 428 52.30 25.35 1.97
C VAL A 428 53.42 25.03 2.95
N GLU A 429 53.70 23.75 3.21
CA GLU A 429 54.81 23.35 4.08
C GLU A 429 56.16 23.76 3.49
N SER A 430 56.35 23.63 2.18
CA SER A 430 57.57 24.05 1.47
C SER A 430 57.81 25.56 1.60
N VAL A 431 56.76 26.37 1.47
CA VAL A 431 56.82 27.83 1.60
C VAL A 431 57.08 28.22 3.05
N LEU A 432 56.43 27.55 4.01
CA LEU A 432 56.65 27.76 5.44
C LEU A 432 58.08 27.41 5.89
N LYS A 433 58.74 26.42 5.26
CA LYS A 433 60.16 26.09 5.50
C LYS A 433 61.13 27.22 5.10
N THR A 434 60.72 28.18 4.26
CA THR A 434 61.56 29.34 3.88
C THR A 434 61.56 30.46 4.93
N LEU A 435 60.68 30.38 5.93
CA LEU A 435 60.65 31.28 7.07
C LEU A 435 61.62 30.82 8.16
N THR A 436 61.90 31.70 9.11
CA THR A 436 62.66 31.28 10.30
C THR A 436 61.81 30.34 11.16
N GLU A 437 62.44 29.41 11.88
CA GLU A 437 61.74 28.42 12.72
C GLU A 437 60.74 29.06 13.70
N ARG A 438 61.08 30.22 14.27
CA ARG A 438 60.18 31.01 15.14
C ARG A 438 58.99 31.60 14.40
N GLU A 439 59.18 32.10 13.18
CA GLU A 439 58.09 32.66 12.35
C GLU A 439 57.14 31.55 11.89
N ARG A 440 57.68 30.39 11.48
CA ARG A 440 56.92 29.22 11.06
C ARG A 440 56.03 28.69 12.20
N ASN A 441 56.61 28.43 13.37
CA ASN A 441 55.88 27.82 14.49
C ASN A 441 54.78 28.77 15.02
N VAL A 442 54.99 30.10 14.97
CA VAL A 442 53.94 31.08 15.30
C VAL A 442 52.78 31.01 14.32
N LEU A 443 53.03 30.87 13.02
CA LEU A 443 51.97 30.74 12.01
C LEU A 443 51.24 29.38 12.09
N GLN A 444 51.98 28.28 12.29
CA GLN A 444 51.38 26.94 12.47
C GLN A 444 50.43 26.90 13.66
N MET A 445 50.83 27.47 14.82
CA MET A 445 49.97 27.55 16.00
C MET A 445 48.81 28.53 15.81
N ARG A 446 49.02 29.63 15.06
CA ARG A 446 48.00 30.66 14.84
C ARG A 446 46.85 30.14 14.00
N PHE A 447 47.17 29.48 12.89
CA PHE A 447 46.20 28.94 11.93
C PHE A 447 45.87 27.47 12.17
N GLY A 448 46.44 26.86 13.21
CA GLY A 448 46.17 25.46 13.54
C GLY A 448 46.60 24.48 12.45
N LEU A 449 47.69 24.75 11.73
CA LEU A 449 48.11 23.92 10.60
C LEU A 449 48.59 22.52 11.00
N ASP A 450 49.02 22.33 12.25
CA ASP A 450 49.48 21.03 12.77
C ASP A 450 48.37 20.32 13.59
N ASP A 451 47.67 21.07 14.45
CA ASP A 451 46.70 20.53 15.42
C ASP A 451 45.22 20.71 15.00
N GLY A 452 44.95 21.39 13.88
CA GLY A 452 43.60 21.77 13.43
C GLY A 452 42.90 22.83 14.29
N GLN A 453 43.57 23.37 15.31
CA GLN A 453 43.02 24.36 16.25
C GLN A 453 43.78 25.68 16.19
N GLU A 454 43.07 26.76 15.90
CA GLU A 454 43.61 28.12 15.92
C GLU A 454 43.85 28.59 17.36
N LYS A 455 45.07 29.05 17.66
CA LYS A 455 45.43 29.59 18.99
C LYS A 455 45.39 31.12 19.00
N THR A 456 45.02 31.70 20.14
CA THR A 456 45.03 33.17 20.29
C THR A 456 46.46 33.70 20.42
N LEU A 457 46.69 34.96 20.02
CA LEU A 457 48.01 35.61 20.16
C LEU A 457 48.55 35.62 21.60
N LYS A 458 47.64 35.54 22.58
CA LYS A 458 47.99 35.46 24.00
C LYS A 458 48.52 34.06 24.35
N GLU A 459 47.79 33.01 23.97
CA GLU A 459 48.21 31.60 24.19
C GLU A 459 49.54 31.27 23.51
N ILE A 460 49.73 31.78 22.29
CA ILE A 460 51.01 31.63 21.57
C ILE A 460 52.11 32.40 22.31
N GLY A 461 51.82 33.59 22.83
CA GLY A 461 52.75 34.39 23.65
C GLY A 461 53.17 33.66 24.92
N ASP A 462 52.22 33.03 25.61
CA ASP A 462 52.47 32.23 26.81
C ASP A 462 53.35 31.02 26.50
N THR A 463 53.17 30.38 25.33
CA THR A 463 53.99 29.24 24.87
C THR A 463 55.44 29.64 24.54
N PHE A 464 55.65 30.82 23.95
CA PHE A 464 56.98 31.32 23.58
C PHE A 464 57.63 32.22 24.63
N ASN A 465 57.00 32.44 25.79
CA ASN A 465 57.40 33.42 26.81
C ASN A 465 57.61 34.85 26.22
N LEU A 466 56.69 35.28 25.35
CA LEU A 466 56.71 36.58 24.68
C LEU A 466 55.42 37.34 24.94
N THR A 467 55.48 38.67 24.89
CA THR A 467 54.27 39.49 24.99
C THR A 467 53.39 39.28 23.76
N ARG A 468 52.06 39.41 23.93
CA ARG A 468 51.08 39.37 22.83
C ARG A 468 51.47 40.28 21.67
N GLU A 469 51.91 41.49 21.96
CA GLU A 469 52.32 42.46 20.94
C GLU A 469 53.56 42.01 20.18
N ARG A 470 54.48 41.29 20.84
CA ARG A 470 55.65 40.73 20.18
C ARG A 470 55.29 39.60 19.22
N ILE A 471 54.34 38.73 19.57
CA ILE A 471 53.82 37.69 18.66
C ILE A 471 53.13 38.33 17.45
N ARG A 472 52.31 39.36 17.65
CA ARG A 472 51.67 40.12 16.56
C ARG A 472 52.68 40.72 15.57
N GLN A 473 53.80 41.25 16.09
CA GLN A 473 54.88 41.76 15.24
C GLN A 473 55.57 40.65 14.42
N ILE A 474 55.79 39.48 15.03
CA ILE A 474 56.39 38.32 14.36
C ILE A 474 55.46 37.79 13.27
N GLU A 475 54.15 37.65 13.56
CA GLU A 475 53.11 37.27 12.61
C GLU A 475 53.06 38.25 11.42
N ALA A 476 52.94 39.56 11.67
CA ALA A 476 52.88 40.56 10.60
C ALA A 476 54.17 40.57 9.74
N LYS A 477 55.32 40.32 10.35
CA LYS A 477 56.60 40.21 9.63
C LYS A 477 56.67 38.93 8.79
N ALA A 478 56.17 37.82 9.31
CA ALA A 478 56.12 36.54 8.60
C ALA A 478 55.14 36.60 7.41
N LEU A 479 53.95 37.18 7.59
CA LEU A 479 52.97 37.39 6.51
C LEU A 479 53.54 38.28 5.39
N ARG A 480 54.20 39.40 5.74
CA ARG A 480 54.88 40.25 4.73
C ARG A 480 55.94 39.50 3.92
N LYS A 481 56.67 38.56 4.55
CA LYS A 481 57.64 37.70 3.85
C LYS A 481 56.98 36.63 2.99
N LEU A 482 55.75 36.23 3.29
CA LEU A 482 54.96 35.29 2.49
C LEU A 482 54.29 35.99 1.30
N GLU A 483 53.98 37.29 1.43
CA GLU A 483 53.45 38.12 0.35
C GLU A 483 54.46 38.36 -0.79
N ASP A 484 55.75 38.16 -0.55
CA ASP A 484 56.79 38.31 -1.57
C ASP A 484 56.52 37.42 -2.79
N PRO A 485 56.45 37.98 -4.01
CA PRO A 485 56.03 37.24 -5.21
C PRO A 485 56.96 36.07 -5.56
N LYS A 486 58.22 36.13 -5.13
CA LYS A 486 59.18 35.01 -5.28
C LYS A 486 58.77 33.77 -4.49
N ARG A 487 58.01 33.91 -3.41
CA ARG A 487 57.56 32.81 -2.53
C ARG A 487 56.09 32.46 -2.78
N ASN A 488 55.27 33.47 -3.06
CA ASN A 488 53.84 33.32 -3.32
C ASN A 488 53.49 32.72 -4.70
N HIS A 489 54.44 32.69 -5.65
CA HIS A 489 54.13 32.23 -7.02
C HIS A 489 53.57 30.79 -7.09
N ILE A 490 54.03 29.89 -6.21
CA ILE A 490 53.57 28.49 -6.14
C ILE A 490 52.12 28.43 -5.62
N LEU A 491 51.83 29.15 -4.54
CA LEU A 491 50.52 29.14 -3.90
C LEU A 491 49.43 29.88 -4.69
N ARG A 492 49.82 30.77 -5.62
CA ARG A 492 48.88 31.48 -6.49
C ARG A 492 48.14 30.55 -7.46
N GLU A 493 48.73 29.43 -7.84
CA GLU A 493 48.10 28.46 -8.74
C GLU A 493 46.85 27.82 -8.13
N TYR A 494 46.75 27.80 -6.79
CA TYR A 494 45.63 27.22 -6.04
C TYR A 494 44.45 28.17 -5.82
N ILE A 495 44.56 29.45 -6.19
CA ILE A 495 43.52 30.49 -5.97
C ILE A 495 42.67 30.72 -7.23
N HIS A 496 42.95 29.99 -8.32
CA HIS A 496 42.29 30.15 -9.62
C HIS A 496 40.98 29.37 -9.78
#